data_AF-A0A7S2EJM4-F1
#
_entry.id   AF-A0A7S2EJM4-F1
#
_cell.length_a   1.000
_cell.length_b   1.000
_cell.length_c   1.000
_cell.angle_alpha   90.00
_cell.angle_beta   90.00
_cell.angle_gamma   90.00
#
_symmetry.space_group_name_H-M   'P 1'
#
loop_
_entity.id
_entity.type
_entity.pdbx_description
1 polymer ?
#
loop_
_entity_poly.entity_id
_entity_poly.type
_entity_poly.pdbx_seq_one_letter_code
_entity_poly.pdbx_strand_id
1 'polypeptide(L)'
;MIRSSETFLQKLSTATDKKDCGLYVYDGYLSPRNANDAFAVLGNDALFPWDNKPVLGGERLTQHAYGHDRYKYLKGQKNKSFRGLSKLEEICSNIEDDFGIEISYVFCNRFQDPNHFLDWHKDTYGENICVLTLGAPRRIEFRNNKTRAIEGLVPKSGDLYIMPLHINKTHKHKVWSAIETDSEASKRTDNTRLSFVFFFKAPKDVKEFKISRMDKAVGYLNYMLE
;
A
#
# COMPACT_ATOMS: atom_id res chain seq x y z
N MET A 1 -25.65 -0.03 -21.23
CA MET A 1 -25.07 1.30 -20.92
C MET A 1 -23.64 1.07 -20.48
N ILE A 2 -22.66 1.49 -21.28
CA ILE A 2 -21.26 1.48 -20.88
C ILE A 2 -21.10 2.68 -19.94
N ARG A 3 -20.93 2.43 -18.63
CA ARG A 3 -20.51 3.50 -17.73
C ARG A 3 -19.16 3.98 -18.24
N SER A 4 -19.04 5.24 -18.61
CA SER A 4 -17.74 5.87 -18.83
C SER A 4 -16.92 5.65 -17.56
N SER A 5 -15.95 4.73 -17.60
CA SER A 5 -15.05 4.50 -16.48
C SER A 5 -14.32 5.81 -16.20
N GLU A 6 -14.44 6.33 -14.99
CA GLU A 6 -13.64 7.48 -14.57
C GLU A 6 -12.17 7.15 -14.78
N THR A 7 -11.42 8.10 -15.34
CA THR A 7 -9.97 7.95 -15.55
C THR A 7 -9.27 7.87 -14.20
N PHE A 8 -8.09 7.24 -14.16
CA PHE A 8 -7.24 7.20 -12.97
C PHE A 8 -6.99 8.58 -12.33
N LEU A 9 -6.83 9.62 -13.15
CA LEU A 9 -6.63 10.99 -12.65
C LEU A 9 -7.88 11.56 -11.98
N GLN A 10 -9.07 11.24 -12.49
CA GLN A 10 -10.33 11.61 -11.84
C GLN A 10 -10.45 10.89 -10.49
N LYS A 11 -10.12 9.60 -10.42
CA LYS A 11 -10.09 8.84 -9.15
C LYS A 11 -9.04 9.34 -8.17
N LEU A 12 -7.86 9.76 -8.64
CA LEU A 12 -6.87 10.43 -7.80
C LEU A 12 -7.41 11.72 -7.18
N SER A 13 -8.23 12.46 -7.91
CA SER A 13 -8.82 13.71 -7.41
C SER A 13 -9.89 13.52 -6.33
N THR A 14 -10.39 12.29 -6.14
CA THR A 14 -11.36 11.96 -5.07
C THR A 14 -10.70 11.51 -3.78
N ALA A 15 -9.38 11.64 -3.64
CA ALA A 15 -8.68 11.39 -2.39
C ALA A 15 -9.25 12.27 -1.26
N THR A 16 -9.41 11.69 -0.06
CA THR A 16 -9.91 12.41 1.12
C THR A 16 -8.90 13.42 1.65
N ASP A 17 -7.61 13.15 1.47
CA ASP A 17 -6.52 14.04 1.82
C ASP A 17 -5.38 13.93 0.80
N LYS A 18 -4.67 15.05 0.63
CA LYS A 18 -3.48 15.14 -0.21
C LYS A 18 -2.36 15.79 0.58
N LYS A 19 -1.29 15.04 0.76
CA LYS A 19 -0.08 15.48 1.48
C LYS A 19 0.80 16.36 0.60
N ASP A 20 1.53 17.29 1.22
CA ASP A 20 2.45 18.20 0.52
C ASP A 20 3.58 17.45 -0.19
N CYS A 21 3.98 16.29 0.35
CA CYS A 21 4.95 15.40 -0.27
C CYS A 21 4.40 14.63 -1.49
N GLY A 22 3.09 14.74 -1.79
CA GLY A 22 2.45 14.18 -2.97
C GLY A 22 1.73 12.84 -2.76
N LEU A 23 1.43 12.47 -1.51
CA LEU A 23 0.62 11.28 -1.20
C LEU A 23 -0.87 11.58 -1.35
N TYR A 24 -1.63 10.59 -1.79
CA TYR A 24 -3.09 10.63 -1.85
C TYR A 24 -3.62 9.63 -0.83
N VAL A 25 -4.53 10.07 0.03
CA VAL A 25 -5.11 9.23 1.09
C VAL A 25 -6.59 9.04 0.80
N TYR A 26 -7.07 7.82 1.05
CA TYR A 26 -8.46 7.41 0.95
C TYR A 26 -8.87 6.81 2.29
N ASP A 27 -9.39 7.67 3.16
CA ASP A 27 -9.88 7.27 4.48
C ASP A 27 -11.10 6.36 4.32
N GLY A 28 -11.10 5.22 5.00
CA GLY A 28 -12.18 4.25 4.93
C GLY A 28 -12.38 3.63 3.55
N TYR A 29 -11.32 3.52 2.73
CA TYR A 29 -11.37 2.86 1.41
C TYR A 29 -12.05 1.48 1.51
N LEU A 30 -11.66 0.66 2.48
CA LEU A 30 -12.49 -0.45 2.94
C LEU A 30 -13.40 0.02 4.08
N SER A 31 -14.68 -0.29 3.96
CA SER A 31 -15.62 -0.13 5.08
C SER A 31 -15.13 -0.89 6.32
N PRO A 32 -15.49 -0.46 7.54
CA PRO A 32 -15.04 -1.13 8.77
C PRO A 32 -15.33 -2.64 8.79
N ARG A 33 -16.48 -3.06 8.24
CA ARG A 33 -16.83 -4.48 8.09
C ARG A 33 -15.85 -5.21 7.17
N ASN A 34 -15.60 -4.67 5.98
CA ASN A 34 -14.70 -5.29 5.00
C ASN A 34 -13.25 -5.31 5.51
N ALA A 35 -12.81 -4.27 6.20
CA ALA A 35 -11.48 -4.20 6.81
C ALA A 35 -11.31 -5.27 7.91
N ASN A 36 -12.32 -5.46 8.77
CA ASN A 36 -12.30 -6.50 9.81
C ASN A 36 -12.34 -7.91 9.20
N ASP A 37 -13.19 -8.14 8.20
CA ASP A 37 -13.26 -9.43 7.50
C ASP A 37 -11.91 -9.76 6.82
N ALA A 38 -11.32 -8.78 6.13
CA ALA A 38 -10.00 -8.93 5.52
C ALA A 38 -8.91 -9.21 6.57
N PHE A 39 -8.90 -8.47 7.69
CA PHE A 39 -7.92 -8.67 8.76
C PHE A 39 -8.02 -10.08 9.38
N ALA A 40 -9.25 -10.57 9.62
CA ALA A 40 -9.48 -11.90 10.17
C ALA A 40 -8.98 -13.04 9.27
N VAL A 41 -9.06 -12.86 7.94
CA VAL A 41 -8.54 -13.85 6.98
C VAL A 41 -7.03 -13.71 6.78
N LEU A 42 -6.56 -12.50 6.50
CA LEU A 42 -5.18 -12.24 6.11
C LEU A 42 -4.21 -12.26 7.29
N GLY A 43 -4.68 -11.99 8.51
CA GLY A 43 -3.87 -12.06 9.73
C GLY A 43 -3.71 -13.48 10.31
N ASN A 44 -4.42 -14.47 9.76
CA ASN A 44 -4.47 -15.83 10.29
C ASN A 44 -3.46 -16.75 9.57
N ASP A 45 -2.50 -17.31 10.31
CA ASP A 45 -1.43 -18.17 9.78
C ASP A 45 -1.93 -19.50 9.18
N ALA A 46 -3.14 -19.96 9.54
CA ALA A 46 -3.76 -21.12 8.91
C ALA A 46 -4.40 -20.79 7.55
N LEU A 47 -4.69 -19.50 7.30
CA LEU A 47 -5.41 -19.04 6.11
C LEU A 47 -4.53 -18.24 5.15
N PHE A 48 -3.41 -17.69 5.62
CA PHE A 48 -2.50 -16.87 4.84
C PHE A 48 -1.04 -17.34 5.02
N PRO A 49 -0.24 -17.43 3.94
CA PRO A 49 1.08 -18.05 3.96
C PRO A 49 2.20 -17.12 4.45
N TRP A 50 2.10 -16.58 5.67
CA TRP A 50 3.15 -15.74 6.23
C TRP A 50 4.50 -16.47 6.35
N ASP A 51 5.57 -15.83 5.91
CA ASP A 51 6.93 -16.18 6.29
C ASP A 51 7.24 -15.52 7.64
N ASN A 52 7.57 -16.32 8.65
CA ASN A 52 7.88 -15.87 10.00
C ASN A 52 9.39 -15.63 10.23
N LYS A 53 10.22 -15.91 9.23
CA LYS A 53 11.66 -15.62 9.24
C LYS A 53 12.10 -15.04 7.88
N PRO A 54 11.42 -14.00 7.37
CA PRO A 54 11.72 -13.50 6.05
C PRO A 54 13.10 -12.84 6.02
N VAL A 55 13.78 -13.00 4.89
CA VAL A 55 15.08 -12.41 4.60
C VAL A 55 14.95 -11.48 3.40
N LEU A 56 15.37 -10.23 3.55
CA LEU A 56 15.36 -9.22 2.48
C LEU A 56 16.74 -8.61 2.37
N GLY A 57 17.34 -8.65 1.18
CA GLY A 57 18.69 -8.11 0.95
C GLY A 57 19.81 -8.83 1.74
N GLY A 58 19.58 -10.07 2.19
CA GLY A 58 20.50 -10.83 3.03
C GLY A 58 20.33 -10.61 4.53
N GLU A 59 19.46 -9.68 4.94
CA GLU A 59 19.16 -9.42 6.34
C GLU A 59 17.82 -10.03 6.75
N ARG A 60 17.77 -10.62 7.95
CA ARG A 60 16.53 -11.14 8.52
C ARG A 60 15.68 -9.98 9.02
N LEU A 61 14.43 -9.93 8.58
CA LEU A 61 13.48 -8.94 9.06
C LEU A 61 12.90 -9.35 10.42
N THR A 62 12.51 -8.37 11.22
CA THR A 62 11.86 -8.58 12.52
C THR A 62 10.36 -8.89 12.36
N GLN A 63 9.72 -8.27 11.37
CA GLN A 63 8.33 -8.51 11.01
C GLN A 63 8.15 -9.79 10.17
N HIS A 64 6.95 -10.35 10.19
CA HIS A 64 6.57 -11.39 9.23
C HIS A 64 6.27 -10.75 7.88
N ALA A 65 6.50 -11.48 6.79
CA ALA A 65 6.29 -10.97 5.44
C ALA A 65 5.79 -12.05 4.49
N TYR A 66 5.21 -11.64 3.36
CA TYR A 66 4.90 -12.54 2.25
C TYR A 66 4.96 -11.77 0.93
N GLY A 67 5.57 -12.39 -0.07
CA GLY A 67 5.64 -11.87 -1.43
C GLY A 67 4.65 -12.56 -2.34
N HIS A 68 3.68 -11.80 -2.86
CA HIS A 68 2.64 -12.33 -3.75
C HIS A 68 2.88 -11.91 -5.20
N ASP A 69 3.42 -12.83 -5.99
CA ASP A 69 3.64 -12.68 -7.42
C ASP A 69 2.38 -13.11 -8.19
N ARG A 70 1.61 -12.11 -8.66
CA ARG A 70 0.31 -12.36 -9.31
C ARG A 70 0.45 -13.09 -10.63
N TYR A 71 1.53 -12.84 -11.38
CA TYR A 71 1.78 -13.56 -12.63
C TYR A 71 1.97 -15.06 -12.39
N LYS A 72 2.75 -15.45 -11.37
CA LYS A 72 2.89 -16.87 -10.99
C LYS A 72 1.59 -17.46 -10.49
N TYR A 73 0.84 -16.70 -9.68
CA TYR A 73 -0.45 -17.12 -9.15
C TYR A 73 -1.45 -17.42 -10.27
N LEU A 74 -1.63 -16.49 -11.22
CA LEU A 74 -2.57 -16.64 -12.34
C LEU A 74 -2.18 -17.78 -13.31
N LYS A 75 -0.90 -18.13 -13.39
CA LYS A 75 -0.43 -19.30 -14.16
C LYS A 75 -0.61 -20.64 -13.44
N GLY A 76 -1.26 -20.67 -12.27
CA GLY A 76 -1.52 -21.89 -11.52
C GLY A 76 -0.24 -22.55 -11.00
N GLN A 77 0.86 -21.81 -10.85
CA GLN A 77 2.08 -22.35 -10.26
C GLN A 77 1.84 -22.59 -8.76
N LYS A 78 1.50 -23.84 -8.43
CA LYS A 78 1.33 -24.49 -7.11
C LYS A 78 1.50 -23.57 -5.89
N ASN A 79 0.56 -22.66 -5.69
CA ASN A 79 0.26 -22.20 -4.34
C ASN A 79 -0.74 -23.18 -3.75
N LYS A 80 -0.46 -23.67 -2.53
CA LYS A 80 -1.46 -24.32 -1.70
C LYS A 80 -2.68 -23.39 -1.66
N SER A 81 -3.89 -23.92 -1.84
CA SER A 81 -5.10 -23.09 -1.86
C SER A 81 -5.35 -22.49 -0.48
N PHE A 82 -4.74 -21.35 -0.22
CA PHE A 82 -4.93 -20.56 0.99
C PHE A 82 -6.10 -19.62 0.75
N ARG A 83 -7.14 -19.70 1.59
CA ARG A 83 -8.31 -18.82 1.50
C ARG A 83 -7.91 -17.33 1.56
N GLY A 84 -6.83 -17.02 2.26
CA GLY A 84 -6.29 -15.67 2.33
C GLY A 84 -5.69 -15.18 1.02
N LEU A 85 -5.13 -16.04 0.17
CA LEU A 85 -4.69 -15.62 -1.17
C LEU A 85 -5.88 -15.22 -2.05
N SER A 86 -7.02 -15.94 -1.95
CA SER A 86 -8.25 -15.54 -2.64
C SER A 86 -8.78 -14.18 -2.14
N LYS A 87 -8.72 -13.92 -0.82
CA LYS A 87 -9.09 -12.62 -0.26
C LYS A 87 -8.13 -11.50 -0.71
N LEU A 88 -6.83 -11.79 -0.83
CA LEU A 88 -5.86 -10.82 -1.36
C LEU A 88 -6.16 -10.48 -2.82
N GLU A 89 -6.49 -11.47 -3.66
CA GLU A 89 -6.87 -11.25 -5.07
C GLU A 89 -8.18 -10.49 -5.23
N GLU A 90 -9.15 -10.71 -4.35
CA GLU A 90 -10.38 -9.89 -4.29
C GLU A 90 -10.03 -8.41 -4.05
N ILE A 91 -9.13 -8.14 -3.10
CA ILE A 91 -8.68 -6.76 -2.83
C ILE A 91 -7.90 -6.19 -4.02
N CYS A 92 -7.01 -6.96 -4.65
CA CYS A 92 -6.32 -6.54 -5.87
C CYS A 92 -7.33 -6.14 -6.95
N SER A 93 -8.31 -7.00 -7.23
CA SER A 93 -9.32 -6.75 -8.27
C SER A 93 -10.13 -5.49 -7.98
N ASN A 94 -10.55 -5.28 -6.73
CA ASN A 94 -11.27 -4.06 -6.34
C ASN A 94 -10.43 -2.79 -6.57
N ILE A 95 -9.14 -2.81 -6.21
CA ILE A 95 -8.24 -1.67 -6.44
C ILE A 95 -8.02 -1.45 -7.94
N GLU A 96 -7.80 -2.53 -8.72
CA GLU A 96 -7.63 -2.46 -10.17
C GLU A 96 -8.86 -1.85 -10.85
N ASP A 97 -10.06 -2.28 -10.47
CA ASP A 97 -11.33 -1.79 -11.00
C ASP A 97 -11.59 -0.33 -10.58
N ASP A 98 -11.32 0.02 -9.32
CA ASP A 98 -11.55 1.37 -8.80
C ASP A 98 -10.63 2.41 -9.43
N PHE A 99 -9.37 2.05 -9.70
CA PHE A 99 -8.34 2.98 -10.18
C PHE A 99 -8.00 2.81 -11.66
N GLY A 100 -8.46 1.76 -12.33
CA GLY A 100 -8.09 1.44 -13.71
C GLY A 100 -6.59 1.15 -13.85
N ILE A 101 -6.01 0.45 -12.87
CA ILE A 101 -4.58 0.09 -12.82
C ILE A 101 -4.38 -1.42 -12.95
N GLU A 102 -3.13 -1.85 -13.16
CA GLU A 102 -2.75 -3.27 -13.16
C GLU A 102 -1.70 -3.52 -12.08
N ILE A 103 -2.05 -4.37 -11.11
CA ILE A 103 -1.20 -4.76 -9.99
C ILE A 103 -0.37 -5.98 -10.39
N SER A 104 0.95 -5.84 -10.37
CA SER A 104 1.90 -6.89 -10.75
C SER A 104 2.31 -7.78 -9.56
N TYR A 105 2.45 -7.17 -8.39
CA TYR A 105 3.02 -7.79 -7.20
C TYR A 105 2.43 -7.17 -5.94
N VAL A 106 2.38 -7.94 -4.85
CA VAL A 106 2.03 -7.43 -3.52
C VAL A 106 3.07 -7.86 -2.50
N PHE A 107 3.68 -6.90 -1.80
CA PHE A 107 4.52 -7.17 -0.65
C PHE A 107 3.70 -6.97 0.64
N CYS A 108 3.48 -8.06 1.35
CA CYS A 108 2.68 -8.09 2.56
C CYS A 108 3.61 -8.00 3.77
N ASN A 109 3.37 -7.05 4.67
CA ASN A 109 4.06 -6.94 5.95
C ASN A 109 3.07 -7.18 7.09
N ARG A 110 3.47 -7.95 8.09
CA ARG A 110 2.73 -8.14 9.34
C ARG A 110 3.60 -7.70 10.51
N PHE A 111 3.21 -6.58 11.13
CA PHE A 111 3.78 -6.04 12.36
C PHE A 111 3.00 -6.60 13.55
N GLN A 112 3.32 -7.83 13.95
CA GLN A 112 2.66 -8.58 15.02
C GLN A 112 3.02 -8.09 16.43
N ASP A 113 4.17 -7.44 16.60
CA ASP A 113 4.63 -6.91 17.89
C ASP A 113 4.46 -5.37 17.93
N PRO A 114 4.00 -4.78 19.04
CA PRO A 114 3.89 -3.33 19.18
C PRO A 114 5.22 -2.59 18.96
N ASN A 115 6.37 -3.20 19.22
CA ASN A 115 7.71 -2.64 19.02
C ASN A 115 8.21 -2.72 17.58
N HIS A 116 7.58 -3.51 16.69
CA HIS A 116 8.04 -3.62 15.31
C HIS A 116 7.92 -2.28 14.56
N PHE A 117 9.00 -1.89 13.89
CA PHE A 117 9.11 -0.66 13.13
C PHE A 117 9.96 -0.90 11.88
N LEU A 118 9.85 -0.01 10.89
CA LEU A 118 10.77 0.06 9.76
C LEU A 118 11.48 1.39 9.84
N ASP A 119 12.82 1.38 9.95
CA ASP A 119 13.60 2.62 9.98
C ASP A 119 13.58 3.34 8.62
N TRP A 120 14.18 4.53 8.55
CA TRP A 120 14.25 5.36 7.35
C TRP A 120 14.83 4.64 6.13
N HIS A 121 13.97 4.25 5.20
CA HIS A 121 14.35 3.55 3.97
C HIS A 121 13.73 4.19 2.74
N LYS A 122 14.10 3.66 1.56
CA LYS A 122 13.49 3.98 0.27
C LYS A 122 13.08 2.68 -0.38
N ASP A 123 11.97 2.72 -1.10
CA ASP A 123 11.63 1.66 -2.02
C ASP A 123 12.42 1.82 -3.31
N THR A 124 12.97 0.72 -3.82
CA THR A 124 13.83 0.71 -5.02
C THR A 124 13.18 0.02 -6.22
N TYR A 125 11.87 -0.25 -6.15
CA TYR A 125 11.17 -1.19 -7.04
C TYR A 125 10.75 -0.60 -8.41
N GLY A 126 10.94 0.70 -8.66
CA GLY A 126 10.72 1.31 -9.98
C GLY A 126 9.24 1.45 -10.42
N GLU A 127 8.28 1.04 -9.60
CA GLU A 127 6.84 1.12 -9.86
C GLU A 127 6.13 2.09 -8.89
N ASN A 128 4.90 2.49 -9.23
CA ASN A 128 4.05 3.18 -8.26
C ASN A 128 3.55 2.16 -7.24
N ILE A 129 3.24 2.64 -6.04
CA ILE A 129 2.65 1.78 -5.03
C ILE A 129 1.39 2.39 -4.45
N CYS A 130 0.45 1.54 -4.07
CA CYS A 130 -0.57 1.89 -3.10
C CYS A 130 -0.44 0.96 -1.91
N VAL A 131 -0.84 1.44 -0.74
CA VAL A 131 -0.71 0.70 0.51
C VAL A 131 -2.04 0.68 1.22
N LEU A 132 -2.57 -0.52 1.42
CA LEU A 132 -3.73 -0.76 2.29
C LEU A 132 -3.24 -1.13 3.69
N THR A 133 -3.79 -0.47 4.70
CA THR A 133 -3.51 -0.79 6.11
C THR A 133 -4.70 -1.52 6.74
N LEU A 134 -4.45 -2.58 7.50
CA LEU A 134 -5.45 -3.27 8.33
C LEU A 134 -4.94 -3.42 9.77
N GLY A 135 -5.86 -3.41 10.73
CA GLY A 135 -5.54 -3.61 12.15
C GLY A 135 -5.09 -2.33 12.86
N ALA A 136 -4.11 -2.48 13.75
CA ALA A 136 -3.66 -1.38 14.62
C ALA A 136 -3.01 -0.23 13.82
N PRO A 137 -3.30 1.04 14.16
CA PRO A 137 -2.70 2.18 13.50
C PRO A 137 -1.19 2.27 13.83
N ARG A 138 -0.39 2.69 12.86
CA ARG A 138 1.02 3.04 13.06
C ARG A 138 1.34 4.30 12.28
N ARG A 139 2.07 5.23 12.91
CA ARG A 139 2.52 6.45 12.25
C ARG A 139 3.50 6.10 11.14
N ILE A 140 3.31 6.72 9.99
CA ILE A 140 4.22 6.65 8.86
C ILE A 140 4.72 8.07 8.64
N GLU A 141 6.02 8.24 8.51
CA GLU A 141 6.64 9.53 8.21
C GLU A 141 7.42 9.48 6.90
N PHE A 142 7.44 10.61 6.22
CA PHE A 142 8.11 10.85 4.95
C PHE A 142 9.04 12.04 5.13
N ARG A 143 10.35 11.80 5.01
CA ARG A 143 11.37 12.83 5.17
C ARG A 143 11.97 13.18 3.83
N ASN A 144 11.88 14.45 3.46
CA ASN A 144 12.49 14.95 2.22
C ASN A 144 14.02 14.83 2.30
N ASN A 145 14.63 14.26 1.28
CA ASN A 145 16.08 14.01 1.26
C ASN A 145 16.91 15.30 1.25
N LYS A 146 16.37 16.38 0.64
CA LYS A 146 17.07 17.66 0.50
C LYS A 146 16.76 18.60 1.66
N THR A 147 15.47 18.88 1.90
CA THR A 147 15.05 19.88 2.90
C THR A 147 14.99 19.34 4.32
N ARG A 148 15.02 18.00 4.49
CA ARG A 148 14.80 17.31 5.77
C ARG A 148 13.44 17.54 6.41
N ALA A 149 12.53 18.27 5.74
CA ALA A 149 11.14 18.40 6.17
C ALA A 149 10.49 17.01 6.31
N ILE A 150 9.71 16.83 7.37
CA ILE A 150 9.01 15.58 7.69
C ILE A 150 7.53 15.84 7.62
N GLU A 151 6.82 14.99 6.90
CA GLU A 151 5.37 14.92 6.88
C GLU A 151 4.94 13.53 7.34
N GLY A 152 3.80 13.42 8.02
CA GLY A 152 3.34 12.15 8.58
C GLY A 152 1.86 11.88 8.33
N LEU A 153 1.51 10.61 8.35
CA LEU A 153 0.13 10.13 8.36
C LEU A 153 -0.02 8.95 9.33
N VAL A 154 -1.21 8.72 9.85
CA VAL A 154 -1.54 7.61 10.74
C VAL A 154 -2.72 6.87 10.14
N PRO A 155 -2.50 5.93 9.20
CA PRO A 155 -3.58 5.25 8.51
C PRO A 155 -4.29 4.30 9.49
N LYS A 156 -5.60 4.33 9.47
CA LYS A 156 -6.49 3.44 10.22
C LYS A 156 -6.72 2.14 9.45
N SER A 157 -7.34 1.18 10.11
CA SER A 157 -7.75 -0.07 9.46
C SER A 157 -8.77 0.22 8.35
N GLY A 158 -8.43 -0.19 7.13
CA GLY A 158 -9.22 0.03 5.92
C GLY A 158 -8.78 1.23 5.08
N ASP A 159 -7.87 2.07 5.57
CA ASP A 159 -7.36 3.21 4.81
C ASP A 159 -6.38 2.74 3.73
N LEU A 160 -6.45 3.38 2.57
CA LEU A 160 -5.54 3.20 1.45
C LEU A 160 -4.83 4.52 1.14
N TYR A 161 -3.53 4.46 0.87
CA TYR A 161 -2.82 5.63 0.33
C TYR A 161 -2.01 5.25 -0.90
N ILE A 162 -1.92 6.18 -1.85
CA ILE A 162 -1.13 6.03 -3.09
C ILE A 162 0.15 6.85 -2.95
N MET A 163 1.28 6.17 -3.15
CA MET A 163 2.61 6.78 -3.20
C MET A 163 3.14 6.75 -4.64
N PRO A 164 3.16 7.91 -5.32
CA PRO A 164 3.70 8.00 -6.67
C PRO A 164 5.21 7.74 -6.68
N LEU A 165 5.71 7.21 -7.80
CA LEU A 165 7.11 6.80 -7.97
C LEU A 165 8.14 7.90 -7.62
N HIS A 166 7.80 9.17 -7.84
CA HIS A 166 8.72 10.28 -7.56
C HIS A 166 9.03 10.44 -6.06
N ILE A 167 8.13 10.01 -5.16
CA ILE A 167 8.35 10.09 -3.70
C ILE A 167 9.52 9.19 -3.30
N ASN A 168 9.67 8.02 -3.91
CA ASN A 168 10.82 7.12 -3.68
C ASN A 168 12.17 7.76 -4.04
N LYS A 169 12.17 8.68 -5.01
CA LYS A 169 13.38 9.43 -5.39
C LYS A 169 13.67 10.56 -4.38
N THR A 170 12.62 11.27 -3.94
CA THR A 170 12.75 12.53 -3.21
C THR A 170 12.68 12.41 -1.68
N HIS A 171 12.10 11.34 -1.15
CA HIS A 171 11.92 11.11 0.28
C HIS A 171 12.55 9.79 0.74
N LYS A 172 12.72 9.64 2.05
CA LYS A 172 12.77 8.35 2.75
C LYS A 172 11.50 8.23 3.57
N HIS A 173 11.06 7.01 3.89
CA HIS A 173 9.94 6.82 4.80
C HIS A 173 10.28 5.88 5.96
N LYS A 174 9.56 6.04 7.05
CA LYS A 174 9.70 5.28 8.31
C LYS A 174 8.31 4.84 8.77
N VAL A 175 8.18 3.60 9.21
CA VAL A 175 6.98 3.11 9.92
C VAL A 175 7.35 3.01 11.38
N TRP A 176 6.68 3.78 12.23
CA TRP A 176 6.94 3.80 13.66
C TRP A 176 6.36 2.57 14.37
N SER A 177 6.90 2.26 15.54
CA SER A 177 6.31 1.28 16.42
C SER A 177 4.91 1.75 16.89
N ALA A 178 4.06 0.82 17.32
CA ALA A 178 2.74 1.16 17.85
C ALA A 178 2.87 1.98 19.14
N ILE A 179 3.85 1.68 20.00
CA ILE A 179 4.09 2.39 21.27
C ILE A 179 4.51 3.85 21.02
N GLU A 180 5.36 4.09 20.02
CA GLU A 180 5.76 5.45 19.63
C GLU A 180 4.64 6.20 18.89
N THR A 181 3.70 5.47 18.29
CA THR A 181 2.55 6.07 17.61
C THR A 181 1.47 6.49 18.62
N ASP A 182 1.20 5.64 19.60
CA ASP A 182 0.10 5.76 20.53
C ASP A 182 0.52 5.21 21.90
N SER A 183 0.57 6.08 22.91
CA SER A 183 0.98 5.72 24.27
C SER A 183 0.11 4.62 24.88
N GLU A 184 -1.15 4.50 24.43
CA GLU A 184 -2.09 3.48 24.89
C GLU A 184 -1.94 2.14 24.15
N ALA A 185 -1.11 2.06 23.09
CA ALA A 185 -0.87 0.81 22.37
C ALA A 185 -0.34 -0.30 23.30
N SER A 186 0.48 0.05 24.29
CA SER A 186 1.00 -0.88 25.29
C SER A 186 -0.09 -1.61 26.10
N LYS A 187 -1.31 -1.04 26.17
CA LYS A 187 -2.44 -1.59 26.92
C LYS A 187 -3.41 -2.41 26.04
N ARG A 188 -3.23 -2.40 24.72
CA ARG A 188 -4.10 -3.15 23.80
C ARG A 188 -3.76 -4.63 23.82
N THR A 189 -4.80 -5.46 23.72
CA THR A 189 -4.66 -6.92 23.64
C THR A 189 -4.09 -7.38 22.30
N ASP A 190 -4.27 -6.60 21.24
CA ASP A 190 -3.71 -6.86 19.91
C ASP A 190 -3.24 -5.54 19.28
N ASN A 191 -1.96 -5.51 18.88
CA ASN A 191 -1.33 -4.39 18.17
C ASN A 191 -0.87 -4.78 16.77
N THR A 192 -1.41 -5.88 16.25
CA THR A 192 -1.07 -6.37 14.92
C THR A 192 -1.52 -5.36 13.87
N ARG A 193 -0.57 -4.92 13.05
CA ARG A 193 -0.83 -4.15 11.84
C ARG A 193 -0.43 -4.99 10.63
N LEU A 194 -1.31 -5.05 9.64
CA LEU A 194 -1.00 -5.58 8.31
C LEU A 194 -0.85 -4.40 7.33
N SER A 195 0.16 -4.48 6.47
CA SER A 195 0.42 -3.49 5.43
C SER A 195 0.62 -4.23 4.11
N PHE A 196 -0.28 -4.00 3.16
CA PHE A 196 -0.20 -4.61 1.83
C PHE A 196 0.26 -3.54 0.84
N VAL A 197 1.47 -3.71 0.32
CA VAL A 197 2.07 -2.81 -0.65
C VAL A 197 1.83 -3.37 -2.04
N PHE A 198 0.90 -2.78 -2.78
CA PHE A 198 0.55 -3.18 -4.14
C PHE A 198 1.39 -2.41 -5.13
N PHE A 199 2.13 -3.12 -5.97
CA PHE A 199 2.95 -2.55 -7.02
C PHE A 199 2.15 -2.53 -8.31
N PHE A 200 2.09 -1.37 -8.94
CA PHE A 200 1.31 -1.20 -10.16
C PHE A 200 2.00 -0.30 -11.17
N LYS A 201 1.73 -0.59 -12.44
CA LYS A 201 2.09 0.29 -13.55
C LYS A 201 1.03 1.37 -13.67
N ALA A 202 1.48 2.57 -13.99
CA ALA A 202 0.53 3.62 -14.34
C ALA A 202 -0.33 3.17 -15.54
N PRO A 203 -1.63 3.57 -15.59
CA PRO A 203 -2.50 3.23 -16.70
C PRO A 203 -1.87 3.61 -18.05
N LYS A 204 -2.23 2.90 -19.13
CA LYS A 204 -1.67 3.14 -20.48
C LYS A 204 -1.79 4.60 -20.94
N ASP A 205 -2.83 5.30 -20.47
CA ASP A 205 -3.11 6.70 -20.80
C ASP A 205 -2.29 7.69 -19.96
N VAL A 206 -1.45 7.19 -19.04
CA VAL A 206 -0.62 7.97 -18.11
C VAL A 206 0.78 7.35 -18.01
N LYS A 207 1.71 7.74 -18.90
CA LYS A 207 3.09 7.18 -18.92
C LYS A 207 3.88 7.38 -17.62
N GLU A 208 3.75 8.54 -17.00
CA GLU A 208 4.33 8.90 -15.70
C GLU A 208 3.49 10.09 -15.21
N PHE A 209 2.85 10.00 -14.04
CA PHE A 209 2.24 11.19 -13.45
C PHE A 209 3.27 11.82 -12.50
N LYS A 210 3.82 12.96 -12.93
CA LYS A 210 4.53 13.87 -12.03
C LYS A 210 3.51 14.88 -11.54
N ILE A 211 3.30 14.89 -10.24
CA ILE A 211 2.52 15.95 -9.61
C ILE A 211 3.51 17.06 -9.32
N SER A 212 3.45 18.11 -10.14
CA SER A 212 4.23 19.31 -9.88
C SER A 212 3.67 20.00 -8.64
N ARG A 213 4.45 20.92 -8.05
CA ARG A 213 4.03 21.81 -6.96
C ARG A 213 2.82 22.72 -7.29
N MET A 214 2.26 22.64 -8.50
CA MET A 214 1.17 23.51 -8.99
C MET A 214 -0.11 22.73 -9.34
N ASP A 215 -0.34 21.55 -8.74
CA ASP A 215 -1.60 20.80 -8.88
C ASP A 215 -2.07 20.47 -10.31
N LYS A 216 -1.15 20.44 -11.27
CA LYS A 216 -1.45 19.85 -12.58
C LYS A 216 -1.05 18.38 -12.55
N ALA A 217 -2.04 17.51 -12.59
CA ALA A 217 -1.85 16.15 -13.08
C ALA A 217 -1.42 16.27 -14.55
N VAL A 218 -0.11 16.31 -14.81
CA VAL A 218 0.40 16.25 -16.18
C VAL A 218 0.43 14.77 -16.55
N GLY A 219 -0.73 14.24 -16.95
CA GLY A 219 -0.77 13.06 -17.78
C GLY A 219 -0.37 13.48 -19.19
N TYR A 220 0.67 12.87 -19.75
CA TYR A 220 0.83 12.89 -21.20
C TYR A 220 -0.27 12.00 -21.78
N LEU A 221 -1.44 12.59 -22.05
CA LEU A 221 -2.45 11.96 -22.88
C LEU A 221 -1.80 11.68 -24.23
N ASN A 222 -1.71 10.41 -24.61
CA ASN A 222 -1.57 10.07 -26.02
C ASN A 222 -2.89 10.49 -26.68
N TYR A 223 -2.92 11.68 -27.27
CA TYR A 223 -3.76 11.86 -28.44
C TYR A 223 -3.17 10.96 -29.52
N MET A 224 -3.60 9.70 -29.56
CA MET A 224 -3.61 8.96 -30.80
C MET A 224 -4.63 9.70 -31.67
N LEU A 225 -4.14 10.66 -32.46
CA LEU A 225 -4.85 11.10 -33.65
C LEU A 225 -4.90 9.87 -34.56
N GLU A 226 -6.11 9.31 -34.66
CA GLU A 226 -6.65 8.36 -35.65
C GLU A 226 -5.80 7.12 -36.00
#